data_AF-A0A915PV18-F1
#
_entry.id   AF-A0A915PV18-F1
#
_cell.length_a   1.000
_cell.length_b   1.000
_cell.length_c   1.000
_cell.angle_alpha   90.00
_cell.angle_beta   90.00
_cell.angle_gamma   90.00
#
_symmetry.space_group_name_H-M   'P 1'
#
loop_
_entity.id
_entity.type
_entity.pdbx_description
1 polymer ?
#
loop_
_entity_poly.entity_id
_entity_poly.type
_entity_poly.pdbx_seq_one_letter_code
_entity_poly.pdbx_strand_id
1 'polypeptide(L)'
;MKDEGTGKAPSTGREEQNVERERTAECLESISFARKKEVWKFLDKYIAKLLAAPENDMNSGITLAEVREVCLRCREEFKLESTLLRIDPPLYILGDIHGQFPDLVKMISKIGIPPRKRYLFMGDYVDRGQWSLETVSLLMAYKVRYPKHLYMLRGNHETRAVNKVYGFFEECIRRFPEKNEGAQLWTLYQHAFNCMPFAALIGERIFAAHGGISEDLLNWNQFKRICRPTDITDIGFINDLIWADPGNFSGKYIPSPRGVSQLFGRQAVEEFQYKLNVDLIIRGHQVAQEGYEFFHDKNCLTLFSAPYYCDEMNNKAGILYVAESLHCIIYQFRGAKEVGRQCKDDKLQNKEKKSKSRYEKSLKNTATIKRLEKGAIKQEKSVEKKKGESESPKMMAEDQKVSTGSKKKTDTDSPTDVKNEECEWKTQEE
;
A
#
# COMPACT_ATOMS: atom_id res chain seq x y z
N MET A 1 -36.42 55.12 -61.91
CA MET A 1 -35.01 55.56 -62.03
C MET A 1 -34.39 55.51 -60.65
N LYS A 2 -33.16 54.98 -60.54
CA LYS A 2 -32.30 55.04 -59.34
C LYS A 2 -32.80 54.25 -58.11
N ASP A 3 -31.92 53.70 -57.26
CA ASP A 3 -30.48 53.39 -57.41
C ASP A 3 -30.18 52.12 -56.59
N GLU A 4 -29.14 51.36 -56.95
CA GLU A 4 -28.68 50.19 -56.18
C GLU A 4 -27.74 50.60 -55.03
N GLY A 5 -27.79 49.88 -53.91
CA GLY A 5 -27.04 50.21 -52.69
C GLY A 5 -26.56 49.00 -51.90
N THR A 6 -25.65 48.20 -52.46
CA THR A 6 -25.12 46.98 -51.81
C THR A 6 -24.04 47.30 -50.77
N GLY A 7 -24.43 47.58 -49.53
CA GLY A 7 -23.50 47.74 -48.41
C GLY A 7 -23.01 46.40 -47.84
N LYS A 8 -21.75 46.01 -48.14
CA LYS A 8 -21.06 44.94 -47.38
C LYS A 8 -20.53 45.50 -46.05
N ALA A 9 -20.91 44.88 -44.94
CA ALA A 9 -20.22 45.08 -43.66
C ALA A 9 -18.85 44.35 -43.66
N PRO A 10 -17.81 44.89 -43.00
CA PRO A 10 -16.48 44.27 -42.96
C PRO A 10 -16.44 43.03 -42.06
N SER A 11 -15.75 41.97 -42.50
CA SER A 11 -15.57 40.71 -41.77
C SER A 11 -14.40 40.72 -40.75
N THR A 12 -13.53 41.74 -40.83
CA THR A 12 -12.19 41.75 -40.21
C THR A 12 -12.19 41.52 -38.70
N GLY A 13 -13.08 42.18 -37.97
CA GLY A 13 -13.11 42.15 -36.50
C GLY A 13 -13.40 40.78 -35.87
N ARG A 14 -13.80 39.78 -36.66
CA ARG A 14 -13.98 38.39 -36.20
C ARG A 14 -12.74 37.52 -36.41
N GLU A 15 -11.92 37.86 -37.40
CA GLU A 15 -10.65 37.19 -37.69
C GLU A 15 -9.56 37.71 -36.74
N GLU A 16 -9.50 39.03 -36.53
CA GLU A 16 -8.59 39.68 -35.57
C GLU A 16 -8.78 39.14 -34.14
N GLN A 17 -10.03 38.98 -33.69
CA GLN A 17 -10.34 38.41 -32.37
C GLN A 17 -9.97 36.93 -32.23
N ASN A 18 -9.92 36.16 -33.33
CA ASN A 18 -9.43 34.78 -33.27
C ASN A 18 -7.90 34.74 -33.21
N VAL A 19 -7.21 35.54 -34.04
CA VAL A 19 -5.74 35.63 -34.04
C VAL A 19 -5.21 36.12 -32.68
N GLU A 20 -5.90 37.02 -32.00
CA GLU A 20 -5.53 37.46 -30.65
C GLU A 20 -5.75 36.37 -29.58
N ARG A 21 -6.79 35.54 -29.73
CA ARG A 21 -7.04 34.36 -28.87
C ARG A 21 -6.03 33.24 -29.07
N GLU A 22 -5.64 32.98 -30.32
CA GLU A 22 -4.62 31.99 -30.67
C GLU A 22 -3.26 32.42 -30.10
N ARG A 23 -2.84 33.67 -30.34
CA ARG A 23 -1.59 34.22 -29.76
C ARG A 23 -1.57 34.22 -28.23
N THR A 24 -2.70 34.48 -27.58
CA THR A 24 -2.78 34.42 -26.11
C THR A 24 -2.77 32.99 -25.58
N ALA A 25 -3.35 32.02 -26.30
CA ALA A 25 -3.24 30.59 -25.98
C ALA A 25 -1.79 30.08 -26.15
N GLU A 26 -1.13 30.38 -27.26
CA GLU A 26 0.29 30.06 -27.51
C GLU A 26 1.21 30.67 -26.44
N CYS A 27 0.96 31.93 -26.06
CA CYS A 27 1.68 32.61 -24.99
C CYS A 27 1.51 31.87 -23.64
N LEU A 28 0.27 31.54 -23.25
CA LEU A 28 -0.03 30.80 -22.02
C LEU A 28 0.59 29.39 -22.02
N GLU A 29 0.57 28.68 -23.16
CA GLU A 29 1.20 27.38 -23.30
C GLU A 29 2.74 27.48 -23.20
N SER A 30 3.36 28.48 -23.83
CA SER A 30 4.81 28.71 -23.73
C SER A 30 5.25 29.02 -22.29
N ILE A 31 4.48 29.82 -21.55
CA ILE A 31 4.71 30.14 -20.13
C ILE A 31 4.52 28.89 -19.26
N SER A 32 3.50 28.07 -19.55
CA SER A 32 3.26 26.77 -18.89
C SER A 32 4.43 25.82 -19.11
N PHE A 33 4.91 25.70 -20.35
CA PHE A 33 6.05 24.86 -20.72
C PHE A 33 7.37 25.32 -20.09
N ALA A 34 7.62 26.64 -20.04
CA ALA A 34 8.78 27.21 -19.36
C ALA A 34 8.80 26.85 -17.87
N ARG A 35 7.69 27.08 -17.15
CA ARG A 35 7.54 26.68 -15.74
C ARG A 35 7.70 25.17 -15.55
N LYS A 36 7.13 24.36 -16.44
CA LYS A 36 7.28 22.89 -16.42
C LYS A 36 8.74 22.46 -16.56
N LYS A 37 9.52 23.13 -17.41
CA LYS A 37 10.97 22.90 -17.59
C LYS A 37 11.79 23.28 -16.36
N GLU A 38 11.38 24.30 -15.61
CA GLU A 38 12.00 24.66 -14.32
C GLU A 38 11.70 23.61 -13.24
N VAL A 39 10.45 23.15 -13.14
CA VAL A 39 10.06 22.04 -12.25
C VAL A 39 10.82 20.75 -12.58
N TRP A 40 11.01 20.43 -13.86
CA TRP A 40 11.84 19.29 -14.26
C TRP A 40 13.31 19.46 -13.86
N LYS A 41 13.93 20.62 -14.08
CA LYS A 41 15.31 20.89 -13.61
C LYS A 41 15.45 20.73 -12.08
N PHE A 42 14.45 21.19 -11.33
CA PHE A 42 14.40 21.01 -9.88
C PHE A 42 14.34 19.53 -9.48
N LEU A 43 13.41 18.77 -10.08
CA LEU A 43 13.24 17.34 -9.81
C LEU A 43 14.47 16.53 -10.22
N ASP A 44 15.05 16.80 -11.39
CA ASP A 44 16.23 16.09 -11.89
C ASP A 44 17.44 16.33 -10.98
N LYS A 45 17.63 17.56 -10.47
CA LYS A 45 18.64 17.88 -9.44
C LYS A 45 18.36 17.19 -8.10
N TYR A 46 17.10 17.13 -7.67
CA TYR A 46 16.69 16.52 -6.40
C TYR A 46 16.84 15.00 -6.42
N ILE A 47 16.50 14.36 -7.54
CA ILE A 47 16.73 12.92 -7.80
C ILE A 47 18.23 12.62 -7.80
N ALA A 48 19.05 13.41 -8.51
CA ALA A 48 20.50 13.22 -8.51
C ALA A 48 21.12 13.37 -7.11
N LYS A 49 20.67 14.36 -6.32
CA LYS A 49 21.04 14.54 -4.91
C LYS A 49 20.74 13.29 -4.08
N LEU A 50 19.54 12.73 -4.21
CA LEU A 50 19.13 11.52 -3.48
C LEU A 50 19.92 10.29 -3.90
N LEU A 51 20.12 10.08 -5.21
CA LEU A 51 20.86 8.93 -5.73
C LEU A 51 22.34 8.93 -5.33
N ALA A 52 22.94 10.09 -5.07
CA ALA A 52 24.30 10.21 -4.54
C ALA A 52 24.42 9.90 -3.04
N ALA A 53 23.32 9.84 -2.28
CA ALA A 53 23.37 9.63 -0.83
C ALA A 53 24.12 8.35 -0.39
N PRO A 54 23.98 7.18 -1.05
CA PRO A 54 24.71 5.96 -0.67
C PRO A 54 26.24 6.05 -0.85
N GLU A 55 26.72 7.00 -1.66
CA GLU A 55 28.15 7.28 -1.86
C GLU A 55 28.68 8.34 -0.86
N ASN A 56 27.79 8.97 -0.08
CA ASN A 56 28.07 10.10 0.81
C ASN A 56 27.62 9.80 2.25
N ASP A 57 27.96 8.62 2.79
CA ASP A 57 27.59 8.14 4.13
C ASP A 57 26.08 8.25 4.44
N MET A 58 25.24 8.02 3.42
CA MET A 58 23.78 8.18 3.46
C MET A 58 23.28 9.61 3.76
N ASN A 59 24.16 10.61 3.74
CA ASN A 59 23.80 12.02 3.87
C ASN A 59 23.33 12.60 2.53
N SER A 60 22.02 12.51 2.28
CA SER A 60 21.39 13.08 1.08
C SER A 60 21.39 14.61 1.00
N GLY A 61 21.65 15.34 2.08
CA GLY A 61 21.60 16.80 2.10
C GLY A 61 20.27 17.43 1.63
N ILE A 62 19.15 16.71 1.72
CA ILE A 62 17.81 17.24 1.38
C ILE A 62 17.35 18.28 2.41
N THR A 63 16.68 19.33 1.94
CA THR A 63 16.16 20.42 2.78
C THR A 63 14.65 20.36 2.93
N LEU A 64 14.10 20.93 4.02
CA LEU A 64 12.65 21.06 4.22
C LEU A 64 11.96 21.77 3.04
N ALA A 65 12.63 22.75 2.41
CA ALA A 65 12.09 23.45 1.26
C ALA A 65 11.93 22.52 0.03
N GLU A 66 12.94 21.71 -0.27
CA GLU A 66 12.88 20.75 -1.38
C GLU A 66 11.84 19.65 -1.12
N VAL A 67 11.80 19.07 0.08
CA VAL A 67 10.83 18.02 0.41
C VAL A 67 9.40 18.56 0.41
N ARG A 68 9.16 19.76 0.97
CA ARG A 68 7.85 20.43 0.93
C ARG A 68 7.34 20.54 -0.50
N GLU A 69 8.21 20.98 -1.41
CA GLU A 69 7.88 21.18 -2.82
C GLU A 69 7.57 19.86 -3.56
N VAL A 70 8.30 18.78 -3.26
CA VAL A 70 8.02 17.43 -3.78
C VAL A 70 6.68 16.89 -3.23
N CYS A 71 6.46 16.96 -1.91
CA CYS A 71 5.21 16.49 -1.30
C CYS A 71 3.99 17.26 -1.81
N LEU A 72 4.09 18.59 -1.97
CA LEU A 72 3.00 19.41 -2.49
C LEU A 72 2.66 19.06 -3.95
N ARG A 73 3.66 18.84 -4.82
CA ARG A 73 3.38 18.40 -6.20
C ARG A 73 2.85 16.98 -6.26
N CYS A 74 3.45 16.05 -5.52
CA CYS A 74 3.04 14.64 -5.53
C CYS A 74 1.60 14.46 -5.01
N ARG A 75 1.19 15.27 -4.02
CA ARG A 75 -0.21 15.34 -3.56
C ARG A 75 -1.18 15.70 -4.68
N GLU A 76 -0.85 16.66 -5.54
CA GLU A 76 -1.73 17.07 -6.64
C GLU A 76 -1.72 16.05 -7.79
N GLU A 77 -0.56 15.48 -8.14
CA GLU A 77 -0.48 14.35 -9.10
C GLU A 77 -1.36 13.17 -8.64
N PHE A 78 -1.26 12.74 -7.38
CA PHE A 78 -2.13 11.68 -6.86
C PHE A 78 -3.62 12.05 -6.91
N LYS A 79 -3.99 13.32 -6.66
CA LYS A 79 -5.39 13.78 -6.75
C LYS A 79 -5.94 13.76 -8.18
N LEU A 80 -5.09 13.93 -9.20
CA LEU A 80 -5.46 13.79 -10.62
C LEU A 80 -5.66 12.33 -11.03
N GLU A 81 -4.94 11.39 -10.40
CA GLU A 81 -5.11 9.95 -10.64
C GLU A 81 -6.38 9.38 -10.02
N SER A 82 -6.90 8.27 -10.58
CA SER A 82 -7.98 7.50 -9.97
C SER A 82 -7.50 6.74 -8.72
N THR A 83 -8.38 6.55 -7.74
CA THR A 83 -8.12 5.75 -6.52
C THR A 83 -7.96 4.26 -6.80
N LEU A 84 -8.54 3.79 -7.91
CA LEU A 84 -8.15 2.56 -8.61
C LEU A 84 -7.39 2.99 -9.87
N LEU A 85 -6.08 2.81 -9.88
CA LEU A 85 -5.26 3.03 -11.07
C LEU A 85 -5.65 2.01 -12.15
N ARG A 86 -5.57 2.41 -13.41
CA ARG A 86 -5.67 1.52 -14.57
C ARG A 86 -4.39 1.65 -15.36
N ILE A 87 -3.68 0.54 -15.54
CA ILE A 87 -2.29 0.56 -15.97
C ILE A 87 -2.08 -0.52 -17.02
N ASP A 88 -1.83 -0.11 -18.25
CA ASP A 88 -1.43 -1.05 -19.30
C ASP A 88 -0.05 -1.63 -18.98
N PRO A 89 0.22 -2.92 -19.25
CA PRO A 89 1.60 -3.44 -19.30
C PRO A 89 2.40 -2.78 -20.45
N PRO A 90 3.74 -2.91 -20.49
CA PRO A 90 4.59 -3.65 -19.55
C PRO A 90 5.04 -2.78 -18.37
N LEU A 91 5.24 -3.41 -17.21
CA LEU A 91 5.77 -2.76 -15.99
C LEU A 91 6.41 -3.77 -15.03
N TYR A 92 7.18 -3.24 -14.08
CA TYR A 92 7.66 -3.95 -12.90
C TYR A 92 6.78 -3.59 -11.69
N ILE A 93 6.53 -4.56 -10.81
CA ILE A 93 5.73 -4.41 -9.59
C ILE A 93 6.61 -4.77 -8.38
N LEU A 94 6.67 -3.88 -7.40
CA LEU A 94 7.40 -4.04 -6.15
C LEU A 94 6.44 -3.94 -4.96
N GLY A 95 6.67 -4.78 -3.97
CA GLY A 95 6.04 -4.71 -2.66
C GLY A 95 6.78 -3.73 -1.73
N ASP A 96 6.69 -4.04 -0.45
CA ASP A 96 7.15 -3.25 0.69
C ASP A 96 8.65 -2.91 0.58
N ILE A 97 9.04 -1.68 0.96
CA ILE A 97 10.43 -1.17 0.88
C ILE A 97 10.96 -0.70 2.24
N HIS A 98 10.09 -0.19 3.13
CA HIS A 98 10.36 0.12 4.53
C HIS A 98 11.73 0.81 4.79
N GLY A 99 11.97 1.94 4.12
CA GLY A 99 13.18 2.74 4.34
C GLY A 99 14.51 2.08 3.96
N GLN A 100 14.52 0.96 3.23
CA GLN A 100 15.74 0.30 2.74
C GLN A 100 16.27 0.97 1.46
N PHE A 101 16.63 2.26 1.58
CA PHE A 101 17.07 3.08 0.44
C PHE A 101 18.22 2.48 -0.40
N PRO A 102 19.29 1.90 0.18
CA PRO A 102 20.38 1.33 -0.62
C PRO A 102 19.92 0.16 -1.49
N ASP A 103 19.02 -0.69 -0.98
CA ASP A 103 18.46 -1.81 -1.75
C ASP A 103 17.51 -1.29 -2.84
N LEU A 104 16.66 -0.30 -2.54
CA LEU A 104 15.81 0.35 -3.55
C LEU A 104 16.64 0.91 -4.71
N VAL A 105 17.70 1.65 -4.42
CA VAL A 105 18.60 2.22 -5.43
C VAL A 105 19.32 1.12 -6.21
N LYS A 106 19.84 0.08 -5.55
CA LYS A 106 20.47 -1.08 -6.21
C LYS A 106 19.48 -1.82 -7.14
N MET A 107 18.24 -2.05 -6.72
CA MET A 107 17.20 -2.72 -7.51
C MET A 107 16.73 -1.89 -8.71
N ILE A 108 16.37 -0.62 -8.52
CA ILE A 108 15.95 0.25 -9.64
C ILE A 108 17.10 0.44 -10.64
N SER A 109 18.34 0.59 -10.18
CA SER A 109 19.50 0.78 -11.06
C SER A 109 19.79 -0.45 -11.93
N LYS A 110 19.63 -1.67 -11.40
CA LYS A 110 19.75 -2.92 -12.18
C LYS A 110 18.65 -3.07 -13.24
N ILE A 111 17.41 -2.68 -12.92
CA ILE A 111 16.28 -2.83 -13.84
C ILE A 111 16.24 -1.70 -14.90
N GLY A 112 16.62 -0.48 -14.50
CA GLY A 112 16.69 0.72 -15.33
C GLY A 112 15.70 1.81 -14.91
N ILE A 113 16.20 2.98 -14.53
CA ILE A 113 15.41 4.10 -13.99
C ILE A 113 14.22 4.56 -14.88
N PRO A 114 13.16 5.12 -14.30
CA PRO A 114 12.15 5.88 -15.05
C PRO A 114 12.81 7.01 -15.89
N PRO A 115 12.35 7.26 -17.13
CA PRO A 115 11.18 6.67 -17.78
C PRO A 115 11.51 5.41 -18.61
N ARG A 116 12.76 4.91 -18.59
CA ARG A 116 13.19 3.77 -19.45
C ARG A 116 12.45 2.47 -19.12
N LYS A 117 11.99 2.33 -17.89
CA LYS A 117 11.10 1.26 -17.42
C LYS A 117 9.92 1.88 -16.66
N ARG A 118 8.83 1.11 -16.56
CA ARG A 118 7.61 1.49 -15.83
C ARG A 118 7.47 0.67 -14.56
N TYR A 119 6.97 1.28 -13.49
CA TYR A 119 6.95 0.73 -12.14
C TYR A 119 5.63 0.98 -11.42
N LEU A 120 5.13 -0.03 -10.72
CA LEU A 120 4.10 0.07 -9.69
C LEU A 120 4.71 -0.36 -8.35
N PHE A 121 4.69 0.51 -7.36
CA PHE A 121 4.99 0.15 -5.98
C PHE A 121 3.68 0.01 -5.20
N MET A 122 3.58 -1.04 -4.37
CA MET A 122 2.31 -1.40 -3.72
C MET A 122 2.08 -0.75 -2.35
N GLY A 123 3.08 -0.15 -1.73
CA GLY A 123 2.94 0.52 -0.43
C GLY A 123 4.17 0.35 0.47
N ASP A 124 4.05 0.81 1.71
CA ASP A 124 5.01 0.63 2.80
C ASP A 124 6.43 1.07 2.42
N TYR A 125 6.55 2.37 2.11
CA TYR A 125 7.81 3.04 1.75
C TYR A 125 8.62 3.42 2.99
N VAL A 126 7.94 3.63 4.11
CA VAL A 126 8.48 4.24 5.34
C VAL A 126 8.44 3.28 6.52
N ASP A 127 8.97 3.74 7.67
CA ASP A 127 9.12 3.00 8.93
C ASP A 127 10.11 1.81 8.83
N ARG A 128 10.46 1.25 10.00
CA ARG A 128 11.35 0.10 10.21
C ARG A 128 12.82 0.31 9.81
N GLY A 129 13.07 0.65 8.55
CA GLY A 129 14.38 1.00 8.04
C GLY A 129 14.85 2.38 8.51
N GLN A 130 16.09 2.72 8.13
CA GLN A 130 16.80 3.89 8.66
C GLN A 130 16.70 5.14 7.76
N TRP A 131 16.20 4.97 6.53
CA TRP A 131 16.25 5.93 5.42
C TRP A 131 14.89 6.07 4.73
N SER A 132 13.81 6.13 5.53
CA SER A 132 12.44 6.32 5.05
C SER A 132 12.32 7.60 4.23
N LEU A 133 12.94 8.69 4.68
CA LEU A 133 12.92 10.00 4.04
C LEU A 133 13.49 9.96 2.63
N GLU A 134 14.68 9.40 2.45
CA GLU A 134 15.30 9.21 1.13
C GLU A 134 14.43 8.32 0.23
N THR A 135 13.93 7.21 0.78
CA THR A 135 13.09 6.21 0.08
C THR A 135 11.82 6.84 -0.49
N VAL A 136 11.02 7.47 0.36
CA VAL A 136 9.76 8.07 -0.09
C VAL A 136 10.00 9.33 -0.92
N SER A 137 11.05 10.12 -0.63
CA SER A 137 11.43 11.29 -1.44
C SER A 137 11.76 10.92 -2.88
N LEU A 138 12.54 9.86 -3.09
CA LEU A 138 12.97 9.45 -4.43
C LEU A 138 11.77 8.97 -5.26
N LEU A 139 10.89 8.17 -4.65
CA LEU A 139 9.70 7.65 -5.32
C LEU A 139 8.70 8.78 -5.63
N MET A 140 8.45 9.71 -4.70
CA MET A 140 7.60 10.88 -4.96
C MET A 140 8.22 11.82 -6.01
N ALA A 141 9.54 12.02 -6.01
CA ALA A 141 10.20 12.84 -7.02
C ALA A 141 10.11 12.20 -8.43
N TYR A 142 10.35 10.89 -8.55
CA TYR A 142 10.10 10.16 -9.79
C TYR A 142 8.63 10.17 -10.19
N LYS A 143 7.68 10.10 -9.24
CA LYS A 143 6.24 10.18 -9.52
C LYS A 143 5.87 11.50 -10.18
N VAL A 144 6.29 12.63 -9.61
CA VAL A 144 6.03 13.96 -10.21
C VAL A 144 6.79 14.15 -11.52
N ARG A 145 8.00 13.58 -11.64
CA ARG A 145 8.82 13.73 -12.84
C ARG A 145 8.35 12.89 -14.03
N TYR A 146 7.77 11.72 -13.76
CA TYR A 146 7.35 10.73 -14.75
C TYR A 146 6.01 10.05 -14.37
N PRO A 147 4.89 10.78 -14.24
CA PRO A 147 3.66 10.24 -13.62
C PRO A 147 3.00 9.07 -14.35
N LYS A 148 3.32 8.86 -15.66
CA LYS A 148 2.90 7.68 -16.46
C LYS A 148 3.87 6.49 -16.43
N HIS A 149 4.97 6.60 -15.69
CA HIS A 149 6.03 5.58 -15.61
C HIS A 149 6.34 5.14 -14.19
N LEU A 150 6.00 5.92 -13.16
CA LEU A 150 6.01 5.43 -11.78
C LEU A 150 4.63 5.64 -11.15
N TYR A 151 4.13 4.59 -10.52
CA TYR A 151 2.86 4.52 -9.82
C TYR A 151 3.13 4.07 -8.38
N MET A 152 2.37 4.61 -7.43
CA MET A 152 2.51 4.31 -6.00
C MET A 152 1.11 4.09 -5.43
N LEU A 153 0.89 2.91 -4.84
CA LEU A 153 -0.29 2.63 -4.01
C LEU A 153 0.02 2.96 -2.55
N ARG A 154 -1.03 3.09 -1.75
CA ARG A 154 -0.96 3.34 -0.31
C ARG A 154 -0.85 2.03 0.46
N GLY A 155 0.20 1.84 1.24
CA GLY A 155 0.29 0.81 2.27
C GLY A 155 -0.27 1.27 3.61
N ASN A 156 -0.29 0.39 4.61
CA ASN A 156 -0.77 0.75 5.94
C ASN A 156 0.24 1.62 6.70
N HIS A 157 1.53 1.60 6.35
CA HIS A 157 2.52 2.54 6.87
C HIS A 157 2.39 3.95 6.27
N GLU A 158 1.66 4.14 5.17
CA GLU A 158 1.25 5.48 4.69
C GLU A 158 -0.01 6.01 5.43
N THR A 159 -0.14 5.74 6.74
CA THR A 159 -1.24 6.21 7.59
C THR A 159 -0.72 6.91 8.86
N ARG A 160 -1.49 7.89 9.37
CA ARG A 160 -1.03 8.75 10.48
C ARG A 160 -0.91 8.01 11.81
N ALA A 161 -1.68 6.93 12.00
CA ALA A 161 -1.64 6.11 13.21
C ALA A 161 -0.38 5.21 13.25
N VAL A 162 -0.01 4.62 12.10
CA VAL A 162 1.09 3.65 12.01
C VAL A 162 2.45 4.36 12.02
N ASN A 163 2.70 5.28 11.08
CA ASN A 163 4.02 5.89 10.92
C ASN A 163 4.40 6.96 11.97
N LYS A 164 3.49 7.17 12.93
CA LYS A 164 3.76 7.87 14.18
C LYS A 164 4.52 7.01 15.19
N VAL A 165 4.50 5.69 15.04
CA VAL A 165 4.92 4.70 16.05
C VAL A 165 6.01 3.74 15.55
N TYR A 166 6.14 3.51 14.24
CA TYR A 166 7.09 2.53 13.68
C TYR A 166 8.38 3.11 13.08
N GLY A 167 8.64 4.42 13.30
CA GLY A 167 9.95 5.05 13.09
C GLY A 167 9.94 6.34 12.26
N PHE A 168 9.04 6.53 11.30
CA PHE A 168 9.13 7.61 10.31
C PHE A 168 8.97 9.01 10.92
N PHE A 169 8.02 9.20 11.84
CA PHE A 169 7.90 10.46 12.59
C PHE A 169 9.20 10.78 13.35
N GLU A 170 9.81 9.76 13.96
CA GLU A 170 11.02 9.90 14.78
C GLU A 170 12.25 10.17 13.90
N GLU A 171 12.32 9.57 12.71
CA GLU A 171 13.30 9.86 11.66
C GLU A 171 13.18 11.32 11.19
N CYS A 172 11.97 11.81 10.94
CA CYS A 172 11.71 13.21 10.57
C CYS A 172 12.18 14.18 11.65
N ILE A 173 11.85 13.94 12.92
CA ILE A 173 12.29 14.76 14.06
C ILE A 173 13.82 14.73 14.22
N ARG A 174 14.44 13.54 14.11
CA ARG A 174 15.89 13.35 14.22
C ARG A 174 16.66 14.06 13.11
N ARG A 175 16.16 14.04 11.87
CA ARG A 175 16.81 14.63 10.70
C ARG A 175 16.56 16.14 10.57
N PHE A 176 15.45 16.65 11.12
CA PHE A 176 15.09 18.07 11.10
C PHE A 176 14.70 18.57 12.50
N PRO A 177 15.68 18.68 13.43
CA PRO A 177 15.42 18.98 14.84
C PRO A 177 15.15 20.47 15.12
N GLU A 178 15.56 21.39 14.24
CA GLU A 178 15.32 22.82 14.42
C GLU A 178 13.83 23.16 14.37
N LYS A 179 13.39 24.13 15.20
CA LYS A 179 12.15 24.90 15.03
C LYS A 179 10.88 24.07 14.70
N ASN A 180 10.80 22.84 15.23
CA ASN A 180 9.72 21.88 14.96
C ASN A 180 9.57 21.48 13.46
N GLU A 181 10.64 21.60 12.67
CA GLU A 181 10.65 21.31 11.23
C GLU A 181 10.33 19.85 10.93
N GLY A 182 10.87 18.88 11.68
CA GLY A 182 10.56 17.46 11.51
C GLY A 182 9.08 17.11 11.68
N ALA A 183 8.33 17.81 12.54
CA ALA A 183 6.90 17.61 12.68
C ALA A 183 6.11 18.22 11.51
N GLN A 184 6.57 19.37 10.98
CA GLN A 184 6.02 19.97 9.76
C GLN A 184 6.27 19.06 8.55
N LEU A 185 7.49 18.53 8.43
CA LEU A 185 7.92 17.60 7.39
C LEU A 185 7.06 16.34 7.36
N TRP A 186 6.93 15.66 8.51
CA TRP A 186 6.04 14.50 8.65
C TRP A 186 4.58 14.85 8.30
N THR A 187 4.09 16.02 8.71
CA THR A 187 2.72 16.46 8.39
C THR A 187 2.53 16.71 6.88
N LEU A 188 3.55 17.24 6.19
CA LEU A 188 3.55 17.40 4.72
C LEU A 188 3.49 16.03 4.01
N TYR A 189 4.17 15.01 4.53
CA TYR A 189 4.02 13.64 4.03
C TYR A 189 2.62 13.08 4.25
N GLN A 190 2.03 13.25 5.45
CA GLN A 190 0.65 12.81 5.68
C GLN A 190 -0.35 13.49 4.73
N HIS A 191 -0.12 14.75 4.32
CA HIS A 191 -0.94 15.40 3.29
C HIS A 191 -0.82 14.78 1.90
N ALA A 192 0.34 14.23 1.53
CA ALA A 192 0.52 13.48 0.27
C ALA A 192 -0.05 12.06 0.38
N PHE A 193 0.25 11.34 1.47
CA PHE A 193 -0.25 9.99 1.74
C PHE A 193 -1.78 9.91 1.77
N ASN A 194 -2.45 10.90 2.38
CA ASN A 194 -3.91 10.96 2.40
C ASN A 194 -4.54 11.15 1.01
N CYS A 195 -3.75 11.44 -0.03
CA CYS A 195 -4.20 11.55 -1.42
C CYS A 195 -3.85 10.32 -2.28
N MET A 196 -3.12 9.32 -1.78
CA MET A 196 -2.64 8.21 -2.61
C MET A 196 -3.77 7.31 -3.16
N PRO A 197 -3.56 6.67 -4.34
CA PRO A 197 -4.38 5.55 -4.80
C PRO A 197 -4.29 4.33 -3.87
N PHE A 198 -5.33 3.48 -3.89
CA PHE A 198 -5.45 2.32 -3.01
C PHE A 198 -5.22 0.98 -3.72
N ALA A 199 -5.52 0.92 -5.01
CA ALA A 199 -5.36 -0.28 -5.82
C ALA A 199 -4.98 0.07 -7.27
N ALA A 200 -4.51 -0.93 -8.01
CA ALA A 200 -4.34 -0.89 -9.45
C ALA A 200 -5.06 -2.08 -10.11
N LEU A 201 -5.51 -1.86 -11.34
CA LEU A 201 -5.94 -2.90 -12.27
C LEU A 201 -5.00 -2.85 -13.47
N ILE A 202 -4.17 -3.89 -13.61
CA ILE A 202 -3.15 -4.00 -14.64
C ILE A 202 -3.73 -4.80 -15.81
N GLY A 203 -3.71 -4.20 -17.01
CA GLY A 203 -4.23 -4.81 -18.24
C GLY A 203 -5.66 -5.37 -18.14
N GLU A 204 -6.52 -4.74 -17.33
CA GLU A 204 -7.90 -5.16 -17.02
C GLU A 204 -8.08 -6.56 -16.40
N ARG A 205 -7.00 -7.31 -16.12
CA ARG A 205 -7.06 -8.71 -15.63
C ARG A 205 -6.32 -8.96 -14.33
N ILE A 206 -5.37 -8.13 -13.94
CA ILE A 206 -4.56 -8.36 -12.73
C ILE A 206 -4.88 -7.27 -11.70
N PHE A 207 -5.40 -7.65 -10.53
CA PHE A 207 -5.67 -6.72 -9.44
C PHE A 207 -4.46 -6.60 -8.51
N ALA A 208 -4.11 -5.39 -8.10
CA ALA A 208 -3.05 -5.15 -7.11
C ALA A 208 -3.49 -4.19 -6.01
N ALA A 209 -3.24 -4.53 -4.75
CA ALA A 209 -3.48 -3.70 -3.56
C ALA A 209 -2.48 -4.08 -2.47
N HIS A 210 -2.21 -3.21 -1.48
CA HIS A 210 -1.19 -3.50 -0.47
C HIS A 210 -1.55 -4.68 0.43
N GLY A 211 -2.71 -4.59 1.08
CA GLY A 211 -3.31 -5.62 1.93
C GLY A 211 -3.88 -6.74 1.06
N GLY A 212 -5.12 -6.61 0.60
CA GLY A 212 -5.68 -7.62 -0.29
C GLY A 212 -7.09 -7.32 -0.73
N ILE A 213 -8.00 -8.28 -0.53
CA ILE A 213 -9.40 -8.22 -0.94
C ILE A 213 -10.34 -8.05 0.25
N SER A 214 -11.59 -7.67 -0.04
CA SER A 214 -12.62 -7.37 0.94
C SER A 214 -13.98 -7.87 0.48
N GLU A 215 -14.80 -8.38 1.39
CA GLU A 215 -16.20 -8.73 1.10
C GLU A 215 -17.05 -7.52 0.69
N ASP A 216 -16.68 -6.32 1.16
CA ASP A 216 -17.34 -5.06 0.81
C ASP A 216 -17.05 -4.60 -0.64
N LEU A 217 -15.99 -5.10 -1.30
CA LEU A 217 -15.61 -4.66 -2.65
C LEU A 217 -16.35 -5.46 -3.74
N LEU A 218 -17.55 -4.99 -4.07
CA LEU A 218 -18.48 -5.65 -5.01
C LEU A 218 -18.29 -5.21 -6.47
N ASN A 219 -17.82 -3.97 -6.72
CA ASN A 219 -17.56 -3.48 -8.08
C ASN A 219 -16.62 -2.26 -8.13
N TRP A 220 -15.96 -2.06 -9.28
CA TRP A 220 -15.00 -0.98 -9.52
C TRP A 220 -15.55 0.46 -9.39
N ASN A 221 -16.87 0.68 -9.47
CA ASN A 221 -17.44 2.02 -9.27
C ASN A 221 -17.38 2.49 -7.81
N GLN A 222 -17.10 1.60 -6.85
CA GLN A 222 -16.90 1.98 -5.44
C GLN A 222 -15.71 2.93 -5.26
N PHE A 223 -14.63 2.73 -6.02
CA PHE A 223 -13.45 3.60 -5.99
C PHE A 223 -13.78 5.05 -6.38
N LYS A 224 -14.73 5.27 -7.31
CA LYS A 224 -15.21 6.60 -7.72
C LYS A 224 -15.90 7.38 -6.58
N ARG A 225 -16.27 6.71 -5.48
CA ARG A 225 -16.89 7.32 -4.30
C ARG A 225 -15.90 7.65 -3.18
N ILE A 226 -14.61 7.35 -3.38
CA ILE A 226 -13.55 7.66 -2.41
C ILE A 226 -13.10 9.12 -2.58
N CYS A 227 -13.62 10.01 -1.75
CA CYS A 227 -13.13 11.38 -1.62
C CYS A 227 -11.68 11.41 -1.10
N ARG A 228 -10.89 12.39 -1.54
CA ARG A 228 -9.51 12.62 -1.06
C ARG A 228 -9.23 14.12 -0.85
N PRO A 229 -8.40 14.51 0.13
CA PRO A 229 -7.64 13.65 1.04
C PRO A 229 -8.52 12.89 2.04
N THR A 230 -8.15 11.64 2.34
CA THR A 230 -8.78 10.82 3.39
C THR A 230 -7.73 10.19 4.29
N ASP A 231 -8.00 10.12 5.59
CA ASP A 231 -7.35 9.15 6.47
C ASP A 231 -8.08 7.79 6.36
N ILE A 232 -7.62 6.78 7.09
CA ILE A 232 -8.20 5.43 7.05
C ILE A 232 -9.08 5.19 8.29
N THR A 233 -10.27 4.63 8.08
CA THR A 233 -11.15 4.11 9.14
C THR A 233 -10.81 2.66 9.46
N ASP A 234 -10.96 2.22 10.71
CA ASP A 234 -10.64 0.84 11.15
C ASP A 234 -11.53 -0.28 10.51
N ILE A 235 -12.45 0.09 9.61
CA ILE A 235 -13.46 -0.77 8.98
C ILE A 235 -13.69 -0.38 7.51
N GLY A 236 -14.25 -1.33 6.75
CA GLY A 236 -14.69 -1.16 5.36
C GLY A 236 -13.58 -1.40 4.33
N PHE A 237 -13.94 -1.65 3.07
CA PHE A 237 -12.99 -2.15 2.05
C PHE A 237 -11.67 -1.37 1.93
N ILE A 238 -11.64 -0.05 2.13
CA ILE A 238 -10.41 0.75 2.06
C ILE A 238 -9.36 0.31 3.11
N ASN A 239 -9.81 -0.06 4.30
CA ASN A 239 -8.97 -0.63 5.35
C ASN A 239 -8.41 -2.00 4.93
N ASP A 240 -9.26 -2.84 4.34
CA ASP A 240 -8.91 -4.19 3.92
C ASP A 240 -7.93 -4.20 2.73
N LEU A 241 -8.08 -3.26 1.79
CA LEU A 241 -7.13 -3.02 0.70
C LEU A 241 -5.70 -2.71 1.19
N ILE A 242 -5.50 -2.36 2.46
CA ILE A 242 -4.18 -2.09 3.05
C ILE A 242 -3.82 -2.96 4.27
N TRP A 243 -4.74 -3.78 4.80
CA TRP A 243 -4.49 -4.61 6.00
C TRP A 243 -4.90 -6.09 5.88
N ALA A 244 -5.74 -6.46 4.90
CA ALA A 244 -6.22 -7.84 4.79
C ALA A 244 -5.12 -8.79 4.32
N ASP A 245 -5.09 -10.02 4.83
CA ASP A 245 -4.06 -11.03 4.55
C ASP A 245 -4.66 -12.32 3.97
N PRO A 246 -3.99 -13.04 3.06
CA PRO A 246 -4.39 -14.40 2.70
C PRO A 246 -4.24 -15.35 3.90
N GLY A 247 -5.11 -16.35 4.01
CA GLY A 247 -5.08 -17.32 5.10
C GLY A 247 -5.59 -18.72 4.72
N ASN A 248 -4.93 -19.76 5.22
CA ASN A 248 -5.33 -21.15 4.98
C ASN A 248 -6.35 -21.62 6.04
N PHE A 249 -7.62 -21.31 5.82
CA PHE A 249 -8.76 -21.70 6.67
C PHE A 249 -9.99 -22.03 5.82
N SER A 250 -10.99 -22.68 6.42
CA SER A 250 -12.25 -23.02 5.76
C SER A 250 -13.21 -21.83 5.72
N GLY A 251 -13.68 -21.46 4.53
CA GLY A 251 -14.62 -20.36 4.31
C GLY A 251 -14.02 -19.20 3.52
N LYS A 252 -14.68 -18.04 3.60
CA LYS A 252 -14.31 -16.82 2.86
C LYS A 252 -13.45 -15.86 3.68
N TYR A 253 -13.93 -15.44 4.86
CA TYR A 253 -13.26 -14.44 5.68
C TYR A 253 -13.32 -14.78 7.17
N ILE A 254 -12.29 -14.40 7.94
CA ILE A 254 -12.27 -14.44 9.42
C ILE A 254 -11.51 -13.22 9.99
N PRO A 255 -11.74 -12.79 11.24
CA PRO A 255 -11.02 -11.64 11.83
C PRO A 255 -9.51 -11.82 11.85
N SER A 256 -8.76 -10.77 11.51
CA SER A 256 -7.29 -10.84 11.43
C SER A 256 -6.64 -10.95 12.82
N PRO A 257 -5.60 -11.80 13.00
CA PRO A 257 -4.79 -11.84 14.22
C PRO A 257 -4.00 -10.55 14.46
N ARG A 258 -3.88 -9.65 13.46
CA ARG A 258 -3.32 -8.30 13.63
C ARG A 258 -4.22 -7.39 14.48
N GLY A 259 -5.50 -7.74 14.67
CA GLY A 259 -6.48 -6.95 15.42
C GLY A 259 -7.14 -5.81 14.64
N VAL A 260 -6.88 -5.74 13.33
CA VAL A 260 -7.46 -4.82 12.33
C VAL A 260 -7.67 -5.61 11.04
N SER A 261 -8.76 -5.35 10.31
CA SER A 261 -9.12 -6.09 9.08
C SER A 261 -9.32 -7.61 9.31
N GLN A 262 -9.25 -8.37 8.24
CA GLN A 262 -9.64 -9.77 8.10
C GLN A 262 -8.58 -10.60 7.36
N LEU A 263 -8.58 -11.91 7.61
CA LEU A 263 -7.94 -12.88 6.72
C LEU A 263 -8.93 -13.30 5.64
N PHE A 264 -8.47 -13.51 4.42
CA PHE A 264 -9.26 -14.02 3.30
C PHE A 264 -8.79 -15.42 2.85
N GLY A 265 -9.74 -16.31 2.63
CA GLY A 265 -9.54 -17.72 2.26
C GLY A 265 -9.67 -17.95 0.75
N ARG A 266 -9.54 -19.21 0.33
CA ARG A 266 -9.60 -19.60 -1.10
C ARG A 266 -10.92 -19.16 -1.75
N GLN A 267 -12.04 -19.43 -1.08
CA GLN A 267 -13.39 -19.07 -1.54
C GLN A 267 -13.61 -17.56 -1.71
N ALA A 268 -12.86 -16.73 -0.98
CA ALA A 268 -12.91 -15.28 -1.16
C ALA A 268 -12.15 -14.85 -2.43
N VAL A 269 -11.02 -15.49 -2.74
CA VAL A 269 -10.28 -15.24 -3.99
C VAL A 269 -11.09 -15.70 -5.20
N GLU A 270 -11.64 -16.92 -5.16
CA GLU A 270 -12.53 -17.48 -6.21
C GLU A 270 -13.70 -16.53 -6.52
N GLU A 271 -14.40 -16.06 -5.47
CA GLU A 271 -15.52 -15.14 -5.60
C GLU A 271 -15.11 -13.75 -6.09
N PHE A 272 -13.95 -13.24 -5.66
CA PHE A 272 -13.42 -11.94 -6.09
C PHE A 272 -13.01 -11.96 -7.57
N GLN A 273 -12.27 -12.99 -7.99
CA GLN A 273 -11.89 -13.23 -9.39
C GLN A 273 -13.13 -13.31 -10.29
N TYR A 274 -14.15 -14.08 -9.88
CA TYR A 274 -15.40 -14.22 -10.62
C TYR A 274 -16.21 -12.91 -10.69
N LYS A 275 -16.46 -12.23 -9.56
CA LYS A 275 -17.29 -11.01 -9.52
C LYS A 275 -16.66 -9.83 -10.25
N LEU A 276 -15.33 -9.69 -10.17
CA LEU A 276 -14.60 -8.52 -10.66
C LEU A 276 -13.85 -8.77 -11.97
N ASN A 277 -13.90 -10.02 -12.47
CA ASN A 277 -13.38 -10.47 -13.75
C ASN A 277 -11.85 -10.33 -13.87
N VAL A 278 -11.12 -10.83 -12.87
CA VAL A 278 -9.65 -10.78 -12.76
C VAL A 278 -9.03 -12.18 -12.62
N ASP A 279 -7.86 -12.39 -13.22
CA ASP A 279 -7.13 -13.67 -13.23
C ASP A 279 -6.14 -13.81 -12.08
N LEU A 280 -5.61 -12.70 -11.55
CA LEU A 280 -4.56 -12.71 -10.53
C LEU A 280 -4.75 -11.55 -9.54
N ILE A 281 -4.54 -11.83 -8.25
CA ILE A 281 -4.36 -10.83 -7.19
C ILE A 281 -2.86 -10.72 -6.87
N ILE A 282 -2.33 -9.51 -6.74
CA ILE A 282 -0.96 -9.23 -6.31
C ILE A 282 -0.99 -8.31 -5.09
N ARG A 283 -0.16 -8.58 -4.07
CA ARG A 283 -0.18 -7.84 -2.80
C ARG A 283 1.15 -7.79 -2.04
N GLY A 284 1.26 -6.90 -1.06
CA GLY A 284 2.45 -6.68 -0.21
C GLY A 284 2.33 -7.26 1.20
N HIS A 285 2.67 -6.49 2.22
CA HIS A 285 2.23 -6.57 3.63
C HIS A 285 2.62 -7.82 4.46
N GLN A 286 3.15 -8.87 3.82
CA GLN A 286 3.70 -10.07 4.47
C GLN A 286 5.11 -10.36 3.95
N VAL A 287 6.03 -10.62 4.88
CA VAL A 287 7.42 -10.97 4.58
C VAL A 287 7.47 -12.37 3.98
N ALA A 288 7.44 -12.46 2.65
CA ALA A 288 7.68 -13.71 1.93
C ALA A 288 9.17 -14.06 1.97
N GLN A 289 9.53 -15.25 2.47
CA GLN A 289 10.92 -15.67 2.67
C GLN A 289 11.74 -15.65 1.36
N GLU A 290 11.12 -16.03 0.24
CA GLU A 290 11.74 -16.02 -1.08
C GLU A 290 11.49 -14.71 -1.86
N GLY A 291 11.03 -13.66 -1.17
CA GLY A 291 10.64 -12.38 -1.76
C GLY A 291 9.27 -12.41 -2.45
N TYR A 292 8.71 -13.60 -2.65
CA TYR A 292 7.36 -13.83 -3.14
C TYR A 292 6.76 -15.09 -2.53
N GLU A 293 5.44 -15.18 -2.48
CA GLU A 293 4.70 -16.38 -2.06
C GLU A 293 3.37 -16.48 -2.82
N PHE A 294 3.01 -17.69 -3.27
CA PHE A 294 1.73 -17.93 -3.95
C PHE A 294 0.71 -18.54 -2.98
N PHE A 295 -0.49 -17.98 -2.96
CA PHE A 295 -1.66 -18.51 -2.26
C PHE A 295 -2.72 -18.98 -3.26
N HIS A 296 -3.49 -20.01 -2.88
CA HIS A 296 -4.57 -20.61 -3.67
C HIS A 296 -4.20 -20.81 -5.14
N ASP A 297 -3.41 -21.86 -5.41
CA ASP A 297 -3.25 -22.40 -6.77
C ASP A 297 -2.68 -21.38 -7.78
N LYS A 298 -1.93 -20.41 -7.24
CA LYS A 298 -1.30 -19.23 -7.87
C LYS A 298 -2.23 -18.07 -8.24
N ASN A 299 -3.51 -18.10 -7.83
CA ASN A 299 -4.49 -17.01 -8.03
C ASN A 299 -4.20 -15.76 -7.18
N CYS A 300 -3.38 -15.87 -6.14
CA CYS A 300 -2.91 -14.75 -5.33
C CYS A 300 -1.38 -14.81 -5.14
N LEU A 301 -0.70 -13.68 -5.29
CA LEU A 301 0.75 -13.53 -5.20
C LEU A 301 1.13 -12.42 -4.20
N THR A 302 1.73 -12.81 -3.08
CA THR A 302 2.46 -11.90 -2.19
C THR A 302 3.81 -11.56 -2.82
N LEU A 303 4.19 -10.28 -2.85
CA LEU A 303 5.53 -9.79 -3.17
C LEU A 303 6.05 -8.95 -2.01
N PHE A 304 7.31 -9.14 -1.64
CA PHE A 304 7.97 -8.36 -0.60
C PHE A 304 9.34 -7.93 -1.10
N SER A 305 9.60 -6.61 -1.19
CA SER A 305 10.75 -6.07 -1.92
C SER A 305 11.88 -5.53 -1.02
N ALA A 306 11.77 -5.67 0.30
CA ALA A 306 12.80 -5.33 1.27
C ALA A 306 13.59 -6.60 1.70
N PRO A 307 14.84 -6.82 1.23
CA PRO A 307 15.62 -8.00 1.59
C PRO A 307 16.19 -7.87 3.01
N TYR A 308 16.44 -8.97 3.72
CA TYR A 308 16.98 -8.91 5.11
C TYR A 308 16.14 -8.05 6.07
N TYR A 309 14.82 -8.17 6.00
CA TYR A 309 13.88 -7.25 6.66
C TYR A 309 14.12 -7.08 8.17
N CYS A 310 14.05 -5.82 8.62
CA CYS A 310 14.34 -5.38 9.99
C CYS A 310 15.73 -5.80 10.54
N ASP A 311 16.66 -6.24 9.69
CA ASP A 311 17.93 -6.88 10.05
C ASP A 311 17.80 -8.19 10.86
N GLU A 312 16.58 -8.69 11.07
CA GLU A 312 16.26 -9.91 11.81
C GLU A 312 15.91 -11.09 10.87
N MET A 313 15.41 -10.80 9.67
CA MET A 313 14.99 -11.80 8.68
C MET A 313 16.12 -12.14 7.69
N ASN A 314 16.07 -13.34 7.08
CA ASN A 314 16.98 -13.77 6.00
C ASN A 314 16.22 -13.91 4.67
N ASN A 315 15.20 -13.08 4.46
CA ASN A 315 14.37 -13.12 3.26
C ASN A 315 15.06 -12.48 2.05
N LYS A 316 14.70 -12.94 0.85
CA LYS A 316 14.99 -12.24 -0.41
C LYS A 316 14.00 -11.09 -0.59
N ALA A 317 14.34 -10.16 -1.49
CA ALA A 317 13.36 -9.29 -2.14
C ALA A 317 12.84 -9.94 -3.43
N GLY A 318 11.55 -9.83 -3.70
CA GLY A 318 10.92 -10.23 -4.96
C GLY A 318 10.46 -9.01 -5.75
N ILE A 319 10.51 -9.12 -7.08
CA ILE A 319 10.07 -8.10 -8.03
C ILE A 319 9.37 -8.83 -9.19
N LEU A 320 8.12 -8.50 -9.48
CA LEU A 320 7.42 -9.07 -10.62
C LEU A 320 7.59 -8.16 -11.85
N TYR A 321 7.83 -8.73 -13.02
CA TYR A 321 7.62 -8.07 -14.30
C TYR A 321 6.38 -8.65 -14.98
N VAL A 322 5.49 -7.78 -15.44
CA VAL A 322 4.32 -8.15 -16.25
C VAL A 322 4.56 -7.65 -17.67
N ALA A 323 4.63 -8.58 -18.62
CA ALA A 323 4.78 -8.31 -20.04
C ALA A 323 3.46 -7.84 -20.68
N GLU A 324 3.52 -7.32 -21.92
CA GLU A 324 2.34 -6.91 -22.70
C GLU A 324 1.32 -8.04 -22.91
N SER A 325 1.79 -9.28 -22.99
CA SER A 325 0.98 -10.51 -23.06
C SER A 325 0.42 -10.97 -21.70
N LEU A 326 0.55 -10.15 -20.64
CA LEU A 326 0.29 -10.50 -19.23
C LEU A 326 1.12 -11.67 -18.69
N HIS A 327 2.17 -12.11 -19.41
CA HIS A 327 3.12 -13.09 -18.89
C HIS A 327 3.89 -12.49 -17.71
N CYS A 328 3.96 -13.24 -16.61
CA CYS A 328 4.49 -12.83 -15.32
C CYS A 328 5.86 -13.48 -15.04
N ILE A 329 6.92 -12.67 -14.92
CA ILE A 329 8.29 -13.10 -14.61
C ILE A 329 8.68 -12.57 -13.23
N ILE A 330 9.03 -13.45 -12.28
CA ILE A 330 9.47 -13.04 -10.94
C ILE A 330 11.00 -13.02 -10.89
N TYR A 331 11.57 -11.85 -10.62
CA TYR A 331 12.98 -11.67 -10.29
C TYR A 331 13.18 -11.69 -8.77
N GLN A 332 14.32 -12.20 -8.33
CA GLN A 332 14.73 -12.21 -6.93
C GLN A 332 16.00 -11.38 -6.72
N PHE A 333 16.06 -10.65 -5.62
CA PHE A 333 17.22 -9.88 -5.19
C PHE A 333 17.62 -10.28 -3.77
N ARG A 334 18.80 -10.89 -3.62
CA ARG A 334 19.47 -10.99 -2.31
C ARG A 334 20.20 -9.67 -2.06
N GLY A 335 19.81 -8.94 -1.02
CA GLY A 335 20.49 -7.72 -0.58
C GLY A 335 21.96 -7.97 -0.24
N ALA A 336 22.76 -6.90 -0.25
CA ALA A 336 24.21 -7.03 -0.07
C ALA A 336 24.57 -7.39 1.38
N LYS A 337 25.13 -8.59 1.59
CA LYS A 337 25.78 -8.98 2.86
C LYS A 337 27.14 -8.29 2.99
N GLU A 338 27.15 -6.98 3.20
CA GLU A 338 28.39 -6.22 3.40
C GLU A 338 28.97 -6.46 4.81
N VAL A 339 30.30 -6.60 4.85
CA VAL A 339 31.05 -7.09 6.02
C VAL A 339 31.19 -5.96 7.05
N GLY A 340 30.60 -6.15 8.24
CA GLY A 340 30.63 -5.15 9.31
C GLY A 340 29.68 -5.43 10.48
N ARG A 341 28.62 -6.23 10.25
CA ARG A 341 27.71 -6.73 11.30
C ARG A 341 28.37 -7.81 12.16
N GLN A 342 29.33 -7.43 13.01
CA GLN A 342 29.85 -8.33 14.05
C GLN A 342 28.74 -8.70 15.03
N CYS A 343 28.56 -10.00 15.26
CA CYS A 343 27.67 -10.54 16.28
C CYS A 343 27.89 -9.91 17.66
N LYS A 344 26.80 -9.59 18.35
CA LYS A 344 26.77 -9.30 19.80
C LYS A 344 25.95 -10.32 20.59
N ASP A 345 25.95 -11.54 20.06
CA ASP A 345 25.85 -12.77 20.84
C ASP A 345 26.97 -12.68 21.91
N ASP A 346 26.74 -12.78 23.22
CA ASP A 346 25.60 -13.38 23.91
C ASP A 346 24.67 -12.40 24.65
N LYS A 347 24.86 -11.08 24.50
CA LYS A 347 24.16 -10.09 25.36
C LYS A 347 22.71 -9.79 24.93
N LEU A 348 22.26 -10.28 23.77
CA LEU A 348 20.92 -10.03 23.24
C LEU A 348 19.83 -11.00 23.73
N GLN A 349 20.15 -12.27 24.04
CA GLN A 349 19.15 -13.25 24.52
C GLN A 349 18.47 -12.82 25.84
N ASN A 350 19.17 -12.03 26.68
CA ASN A 350 18.60 -11.43 27.90
C ASN A 350 17.77 -10.15 27.65
N LYS A 351 17.87 -9.53 26.47
CA LYS A 351 16.92 -8.50 26.00
C LYS A 351 15.65 -9.14 25.42
N GLU A 352 15.76 -10.21 24.65
CA GLU A 352 14.60 -10.91 24.07
C GLU A 352 13.54 -11.29 25.11
N LYS A 353 13.97 -11.96 26.19
CA LYS A 353 13.09 -12.36 27.30
C LYS A 353 12.36 -11.16 27.94
N LYS A 354 13.00 -9.98 27.98
CA LYS A 354 12.38 -8.73 28.47
C LYS A 354 11.48 -8.05 27.44
N SER A 355 11.77 -8.17 26.15
CA SER A 355 10.95 -7.60 25.07
C SER A 355 9.64 -8.38 24.88
N LYS A 356 9.74 -9.71 24.70
CA LYS A 356 8.57 -10.61 24.60
C LYS A 356 7.65 -10.49 25.83
N SER A 357 8.24 -10.42 27.03
CA SER A 357 7.50 -10.15 28.29
C SER A 357 6.78 -8.79 28.34
N ARG A 358 7.37 -7.73 27.76
CA ARG A 358 6.70 -6.41 27.65
C ARG A 358 5.54 -6.45 26.66
N TYR A 359 5.72 -7.08 25.50
CA TYR A 359 4.67 -7.22 24.48
C TYR A 359 3.46 -8.00 25.03
N GLU A 360 3.70 -9.14 25.69
CA GLU A 360 2.65 -9.90 26.37
C GLU A 360 1.95 -9.11 27.49
N LYS A 361 2.68 -8.33 28.29
CA LYS A 361 2.08 -7.44 29.29
C LYS A 361 1.22 -6.36 28.65
N SER A 362 1.63 -5.81 27.51
CA SER A 362 0.82 -4.84 26.76
C SER A 362 -0.49 -5.47 26.30
N LEU A 363 -0.43 -6.65 25.67
CA LEU A 363 -1.62 -7.40 25.24
C LEU A 363 -2.56 -7.73 26.42
N LYS A 364 -2.01 -8.20 27.54
CA LYS A 364 -2.79 -8.51 28.76
C LYS A 364 -3.41 -7.26 29.40
N ASN A 365 -2.73 -6.11 29.37
CA ASN A 365 -3.27 -4.83 29.83
C ASN A 365 -4.39 -4.32 28.91
N THR A 366 -4.19 -4.32 27.58
CA THR A 366 -5.22 -3.90 26.61
C THR A 366 -6.45 -4.80 26.67
N ALA A 367 -6.28 -6.11 26.83
CA ALA A 367 -7.39 -7.04 27.05
C ALA A 367 -8.12 -6.79 28.40
N THR A 368 -7.41 -6.38 29.44
CA THR A 368 -7.99 -6.01 30.74
C THR A 368 -8.80 -4.72 30.65
N ILE A 369 -8.27 -3.68 29.99
CA ILE A 369 -8.97 -2.40 29.76
C ILE A 369 -10.27 -2.65 28.99
N LYS A 370 -10.21 -3.36 27.85
CA LYS A 370 -11.39 -3.76 27.06
C LYS A 370 -12.40 -4.65 27.81
N ARG A 371 -11.99 -5.25 28.94
CA ARG A 371 -12.88 -6.04 29.82
C ARG A 371 -13.51 -5.19 30.93
N LEU A 372 -12.81 -4.15 31.40
CA LEU A 372 -13.33 -3.15 32.34
C LEU A 372 -14.33 -2.21 31.66
N GLU A 373 -14.04 -1.75 30.43
CA GLU A 373 -14.97 -0.96 29.59
C GLU A 373 -16.30 -1.71 29.35
N LYS A 374 -16.22 -3.00 28.98
CA LYS A 374 -17.39 -3.88 28.85
C LYS A 374 -18.08 -4.19 30.19
N GLY A 375 -17.42 -3.93 31.32
CA GLY A 375 -18.00 -3.97 32.66
C GLY A 375 -18.80 -2.71 32.98
N ALA A 376 -18.22 -1.53 32.74
CA ALA A 376 -18.86 -0.22 32.94
C ALA A 376 -20.16 -0.11 32.11
N ILE A 377 -20.10 -0.43 30.82
CA ILE A 377 -21.26 -0.42 29.90
C ILE A 377 -22.38 -1.39 30.36
N LYS A 378 -22.04 -2.45 31.12
CA LYS A 378 -23.03 -3.33 31.75
C LYS A 378 -23.61 -2.76 33.04
N GLN A 379 -22.84 -1.98 33.81
CA GLN A 379 -23.35 -1.32 35.01
C GLN A 379 -24.29 -0.16 34.68
N GLU A 380 -23.94 0.69 33.71
CA GLU A 380 -24.80 1.81 33.28
C GLU A 380 -26.19 1.32 32.83
N LYS A 381 -26.23 0.29 31.95
CA LYS A 381 -27.46 -0.37 31.50
C LYS A 381 -28.22 -1.14 32.61
N SER A 382 -27.65 -1.28 33.80
CA SER A 382 -28.33 -1.82 34.99
C SER A 382 -28.93 -0.75 35.91
N VAL A 383 -28.49 0.51 35.77
CA VAL A 383 -29.01 1.67 36.52
C VAL A 383 -30.25 2.24 35.84
N GLU A 384 -30.23 2.39 34.52
CA GLU A 384 -31.40 2.88 33.75
C GLU A 384 -32.62 1.96 33.88
N LYS A 385 -32.41 0.65 34.07
CA LYS A 385 -33.48 -0.36 34.16
C LYS A 385 -34.16 -0.47 35.53
N LYS A 386 -34.04 0.55 36.39
CA LYS A 386 -34.63 0.62 37.75
C LYS A 386 -35.60 1.79 37.99
N LYS A 387 -36.13 2.40 36.93
CA LYS A 387 -37.32 3.28 36.98
C LYS A 387 -38.32 2.85 35.91
N GLY A 388 -39.54 2.54 36.31
CA GLY A 388 -40.62 2.04 35.44
C GLY A 388 -41.35 0.86 36.07
N GLU A 389 -42.67 1.02 36.21
CA GLU A 389 -43.74 0.06 36.56
C GLU A 389 -43.39 -1.45 36.60
N SER A 390 -43.72 -2.24 37.62
CA SER A 390 -44.96 -2.46 38.40
C SER A 390 -45.99 -3.41 37.76
N GLU A 391 -46.54 -4.28 38.61
CA GLU A 391 -47.63 -5.26 38.39
C GLU A 391 -47.29 -6.59 37.69
N SER A 392 -48.04 -7.61 38.11
CA SER A 392 -47.91 -9.07 37.88
C SER A 392 -49.30 -9.60 37.42
N PRO A 393 -49.65 -10.92 37.38
CA PRO A 393 -48.90 -12.17 37.61
C PRO A 393 -49.21 -13.29 36.57
N LYS A 394 -48.92 -14.57 36.93
CA LYS A 394 -49.35 -15.86 36.31
C LYS A 394 -48.55 -16.33 35.07
N MET A 395 -48.45 -17.64 34.75
CA MET A 395 -48.32 -18.90 35.55
C MET A 395 -47.98 -20.08 34.58
N MET A 396 -47.76 -21.30 35.10
CA MET A 396 -47.52 -22.58 34.38
C MET A 396 -46.09 -22.71 33.78
N ALA A 397 -45.35 -23.83 33.86
CA ALA A 397 -45.61 -25.29 33.75
C ALA A 397 -45.69 -25.78 32.28
N GLU A 398 -45.27 -27.00 31.87
CA GLU A 398 -44.50 -28.17 32.39
C GLU A 398 -44.23 -29.10 31.16
N ASP A 399 -43.34 -30.09 31.05
CA ASP A 399 -42.14 -30.64 31.74
C ASP A 399 -41.44 -31.59 30.68
N GLN A 400 -40.44 -32.40 31.08
CA GLN A 400 -39.99 -33.66 30.42
C GLN A 400 -39.07 -33.51 29.19
N LYS A 401 -38.35 -34.57 28.72
CA LYS A 401 -37.43 -35.59 29.31
C LYS A 401 -37.09 -36.59 28.17
N VAL A 402 -36.15 -37.54 28.41
CA VAL A 402 -35.89 -38.77 27.60
C VAL A 402 -35.18 -38.53 26.23
N SER A 403 -34.27 -39.38 25.74
CA SER A 403 -33.22 -40.19 26.41
C SER A 403 -32.08 -40.59 25.43
N THR A 404 -31.07 -41.24 26.01
CA THR A 404 -29.86 -41.85 25.44
C THR A 404 -30.00 -42.77 24.21
N GLY A 405 -28.96 -42.79 23.35
CA GLY A 405 -28.66 -43.89 22.43
C GLY A 405 -27.18 -43.89 21.98
N SER A 406 -26.56 -45.06 21.73
CA SER A 406 -25.13 -45.16 21.36
C SER A 406 -24.76 -46.49 20.68
N LYS A 407 -23.90 -46.48 19.64
CA LYS A 407 -22.81 -47.46 19.40
C LYS A 407 -21.99 -47.29 18.09
N LYS A 408 -20.65 -47.35 18.27
CA LYS A 408 -19.59 -47.99 17.44
C LYS A 408 -19.23 -47.54 16.00
N LYS A 409 -17.93 -47.74 15.71
CA LYS A 409 -17.17 -47.59 14.45
C LYS A 409 -17.51 -48.65 13.38
N THR A 410 -17.10 -48.36 12.15
CA THR A 410 -16.22 -49.24 11.32
C THR A 410 -15.21 -48.37 10.54
N ASP A 411 -14.11 -48.95 10.07
CA ASP A 411 -13.03 -48.29 9.31
C ASP A 411 -12.97 -48.87 7.86
N THR A 412 -12.51 -48.14 6.84
CA THR A 412 -11.88 -48.71 5.61
C THR A 412 -11.27 -47.66 4.65
N ASP A 413 -9.99 -47.86 4.35
CA ASP A 413 -9.21 -47.69 3.10
C ASP A 413 -9.44 -46.60 2.03
N SER A 414 -8.28 -46.14 1.49
CA SER A 414 -8.11 -45.39 0.24
C SER A 414 -7.77 -46.34 -0.94
N PRO A 415 -7.64 -45.85 -2.18
CA PRO A 415 -6.30 -45.94 -2.79
C PRO A 415 -5.93 -44.89 -3.87
N THR A 416 -4.71 -45.05 -4.40
CA THR A 416 -4.12 -44.56 -5.68
C THR A 416 -3.43 -43.20 -5.73
N ASP A 417 -2.11 -43.29 -5.92
CA ASP A 417 -1.20 -42.21 -6.32
C ASP A 417 -1.30 -41.87 -7.82
N VAL A 418 -0.97 -40.62 -8.17
CA VAL A 418 -0.51 -40.25 -9.52
C VAL A 418 0.83 -39.54 -9.38
N LYS A 419 1.81 -39.97 -10.16
CA LYS A 419 3.16 -39.41 -10.16
C LYS A 419 3.15 -38.01 -10.79
N ASN A 420 3.65 -37.02 -10.06
CA ASN A 420 4.14 -35.79 -10.69
C ASN A 420 5.59 -36.02 -11.13
N GLU A 421 5.90 -35.77 -12.40
CA GLU A 421 7.27 -35.83 -12.91
C GLU A 421 8.01 -34.53 -12.54
N GLU A 422 9.24 -34.67 -12.06
CA GLU A 422 10.08 -33.53 -11.67
C GLU A 422 10.60 -32.82 -12.92
N CYS A 423 10.17 -31.58 -13.13
CA CYS A 423 10.62 -30.76 -14.25
C CYS A 423 11.79 -29.87 -13.78
N GLU A 424 13.03 -30.32 -14.03
CA GLU A 424 14.24 -29.53 -13.75
C GLU A 424 14.24 -28.22 -14.56
N TRP A 425 14.35 -27.07 -13.89
CA TRP A 425 14.59 -25.79 -14.55
C TRP A 425 15.86 -25.12 -14.04
N LYS A 426 16.78 -24.90 -14.97
CA LYS A 426 18.08 -24.29 -14.71
C LYS A 426 17.92 -22.79 -14.49
N THR A 427 18.57 -22.27 -13.45
CA THR A 427 18.81 -20.84 -13.29
C THR A 427 19.75 -20.38 -14.41
N GLN A 428 19.28 -19.49 -15.30
CA GLN A 428 20.18 -18.67 -16.10
C GLN A 428 20.52 -17.40 -15.30
N GLU A 429 21.80 -17.21 -15.02
CA GLU A 429 22.36 -15.97 -14.46
C GLU A 429 22.88 -15.10 -15.62
N GLU A 430 22.20 -13.99 -15.92
CA GLU A 430 22.74 -12.81 -16.60
C GLU A 430 22.14 -11.53 -15.96
#